data_AF-A0A7C7KP84-F1
#
_entry.id   AF-A0A7C7KP84-F1
#
_cell.length_a   1.000
_cell.length_b   1.000
_cell.length_c   1.000
_cell.angle_alpha   90.00
_cell.angle_beta   90.00
_cell.angle_gamma   90.00
#
_symmetry.space_group_name_H-M   'P 1'
#
loop_
_entity.id
_entity.type
_entity.pdbx_description
1 polymer ?
#
loop_
_entity_poly.entity_id
_entity_poly.type
_entity_poly.pdbx_seq_one_letter_code
_entity_poly.pdbx_strand_id
1 'polypeptide(L)'
;MLGKLLHFHFHYISLGRGKKYFSQGELSKEEILESLFEIYQLSQKYKDSLEICTTTVPQYWVLLRFMYEKSNYVPKYFSKVFPGCRAVLDFVYVTSSGEVYPCPLIQDSLGSLKEFSLKDILSSNKAKLYASRDYFKVCKTCKYKEICGGCKARKDVLCPYLLEGINLRVNYV
;
A
#
# COMPACT_ATOMS: atom_id res chain seq x y z
N MET A 1 8.87 -6.26 -29.50
CA MET A 1 9.05 -5.64 -28.16
C MET A 1 8.40 -6.57 -27.16
N LEU A 2 9.17 -7.41 -26.47
CA LEU A 2 8.63 -8.28 -25.41
C LEU A 2 8.16 -7.36 -24.27
N GLY A 3 6.89 -7.44 -23.91
CA GLY A 3 6.33 -6.67 -22.81
C GLY A 3 7.08 -6.95 -21.51
N LYS A 4 7.12 -5.97 -20.60
CA LYS A 4 7.66 -6.22 -19.26
C LYS A 4 6.74 -7.13 -18.47
N LEU A 5 7.33 -8.00 -17.66
CA LEU A 5 6.59 -8.80 -16.69
C LEU A 5 6.17 -7.90 -15.52
N LEU A 6 4.92 -8.06 -15.09
CA LEU A 6 4.36 -7.32 -13.95
C LEU A 6 4.22 -8.26 -12.75
N HIS A 7 4.90 -7.96 -11.66
CA HIS A 7 4.83 -8.72 -10.41
C HIS A 7 4.10 -7.87 -9.36
N PHE A 8 2.92 -8.35 -8.94
CA PHE A 8 2.23 -7.81 -7.76
C PHE A 8 2.74 -8.48 -6.49
N HIS A 9 3.54 -7.75 -5.72
CA HIS A 9 4.09 -8.23 -4.45
C HIS A 9 3.13 -7.93 -3.31
N PHE A 10 2.82 -8.91 -2.47
CA PHE A 10 1.95 -8.75 -1.31
C PHE A 10 2.68 -9.19 -0.05
N HIS A 11 2.66 -8.38 0.99
CA HIS A 11 2.92 -8.90 2.33
C HIS A 11 1.65 -9.51 2.90
N TYR A 12 1.79 -10.72 3.44
CA TYR A 12 0.72 -11.39 4.16
C TYR A 12 0.21 -10.52 5.32
N ILE A 13 -1.12 -10.45 5.45
CA ILE A 13 -1.82 -9.86 6.59
C ILE A 13 -2.75 -10.95 7.12
N SER A 14 -2.70 -11.19 8.43
CA SER A 14 -3.47 -12.22 9.09
C SER A 14 -4.94 -11.78 9.19
N LEU A 15 -5.73 -12.18 8.20
CA LEU A 15 -7.16 -11.87 8.05
C LEU A 15 -7.98 -13.15 7.86
N GLY A 16 -9.27 -13.10 8.20
CA GLY A 16 -10.19 -14.24 8.05
C GLY A 16 -9.63 -15.52 8.70
N ARG A 17 -9.56 -16.61 7.92
CA ARG A 17 -8.97 -17.89 8.36
C ARG A 17 -7.49 -17.77 8.74
N GLY A 18 -6.76 -16.82 8.16
CA GLY A 18 -5.36 -16.54 8.50
C GLY A 18 -5.18 -16.21 9.98
N LYS A 19 -6.13 -15.49 10.58
CA LYS A 19 -6.11 -15.22 12.04
C LYS A 19 -6.20 -16.48 12.89
N LYS A 20 -6.90 -17.51 12.41
CA LYS A 20 -7.11 -18.75 13.16
C LYS A 20 -5.94 -19.71 13.01
N TYR A 21 -5.42 -19.87 11.79
CA TYR A 21 -4.46 -20.93 11.47
C TYR A 21 -3.02 -20.44 11.31
N PHE A 22 -2.81 -19.14 11.05
CA PHE A 22 -1.50 -18.58 10.76
C PHE A 22 -1.41 -17.13 11.29
N SER A 23 -1.70 -16.97 12.58
CA SER A 23 -1.78 -15.67 13.27
C SER A 23 -0.43 -14.96 13.36
N GLN A 24 0.66 -15.72 13.46
CA GLN A 24 2.04 -15.22 13.56
C GLN A 24 2.78 -15.20 12.21
N GLY A 25 2.03 -15.29 11.11
CA GLY A 25 2.61 -15.31 9.75
C GLY A 25 2.94 -13.95 9.16
N GLU A 26 2.55 -12.86 9.83
CA GLU A 26 2.90 -11.51 9.37
C GLU A 26 4.37 -11.23 9.66
N LEU A 27 5.05 -10.61 8.69
CA LEU A 27 6.39 -10.09 8.90
C LEU A 27 6.41 -9.04 10.02
N SER A 28 7.45 -9.09 10.85
CA SER A 28 7.82 -8.05 11.79
C SER A 28 8.13 -6.72 11.07
N LYS A 29 8.24 -5.62 11.82
CA LYS A 29 8.56 -4.31 11.23
C LYS A 29 9.97 -4.31 10.63
N GLU A 30 10.88 -5.03 11.27
CA GLU A 30 12.27 -5.28 10.88
C GLU A 30 12.30 -6.02 9.52
N GLU A 31 11.60 -7.15 9.41
CA GLU A 31 11.53 -7.95 8.18
C GLU A 31 10.82 -7.19 7.04
N ILE A 32 9.77 -6.41 7.36
CA ILE A 32 9.14 -5.55 6.35
C ILE A 32 10.16 -4.54 5.82
N LEU A 33 10.91 -3.87 6.71
CA LEU A 33 11.95 -2.92 6.32
C LEU A 33 12.98 -3.57 5.41
N GLU A 34 13.50 -4.74 5.78
CA GLU A 34 14.44 -5.51 4.97
C GLU A 34 13.88 -5.84 3.59
N SER A 35 12.64 -6.35 3.53
CA SER A 35 12.00 -6.68 2.27
C SER A 35 11.81 -5.46 1.37
N LEU A 36 11.60 -4.25 1.91
CA LEU A 36 11.48 -3.03 1.09
C LEU A 36 12.77 -2.74 0.32
N PHE A 37 13.92 -2.93 0.97
CA PHE A 37 15.22 -2.75 0.32
C PHE A 37 15.53 -3.88 -0.65
N GLU A 38 15.15 -5.12 -0.34
CA GLU A 38 15.27 -6.24 -1.28
C GLU A 38 14.43 -6.02 -2.54
N ILE A 39 13.16 -5.61 -2.38
CA ILE A 39 12.27 -5.26 -3.50
C ILE A 39 12.90 -4.15 -4.35
N TYR A 40 13.47 -3.12 -3.71
CA TYR A 40 14.16 -2.05 -4.43
C TYR A 40 15.37 -2.57 -5.23
N GLN A 41 16.21 -3.40 -4.62
CA GLN A 41 17.38 -4.02 -5.29
C GLN A 41 16.94 -4.89 -6.49
N LEU A 42 15.89 -5.69 -6.34
CA LEU A 42 15.33 -6.49 -7.42
C LEU A 42 14.76 -5.61 -8.55
N SER A 43 14.09 -4.50 -8.19
CA SER A 43 13.56 -3.54 -9.17
C SER A 43 14.64 -2.85 -9.99
N GLN A 44 15.84 -2.67 -9.42
CA GLN A 44 17.02 -2.18 -10.12
C GLN A 44 17.63 -3.25 -11.01
N LYS A 45 17.87 -4.45 -10.45
CA LYS A 45 18.50 -5.58 -11.15
C LYS A 45 17.72 -5.97 -12.40
N TYR A 46 16.40 -5.94 -12.35
CA TYR A 46 15.51 -6.35 -13.44
C TYR A 46 14.76 -5.19 -14.08
N LYS A 47 15.28 -3.95 -14.02
CA LYS A 47 14.62 -2.72 -14.48
C LYS A 47 14.04 -2.77 -15.91
N ASP A 48 14.67 -3.56 -16.79
CA ASP A 48 14.30 -3.64 -18.21
C ASP A 48 13.26 -4.74 -18.49
N SER A 49 13.10 -5.71 -17.60
CA SER A 49 12.23 -6.89 -17.79
C SER A 49 11.10 -7.03 -16.76
N LEU A 50 11.22 -6.40 -15.58
CA LEU A 50 10.31 -6.58 -14.46
C LEU A 50 9.85 -5.23 -13.88
N GLU A 51 8.55 -5.10 -13.67
CA GLU A 51 7.96 -4.05 -12.85
C GLU A 51 7.33 -4.67 -11.61
N ILE A 52 7.68 -4.16 -10.43
CA ILE A 52 7.19 -4.67 -9.14
C ILE A 52 6.20 -3.67 -8.55
N CYS A 53 4.94 -4.07 -8.45
CA CYS A 53 3.90 -3.30 -7.77
C CYS A 53 3.69 -3.87 -6.38
N THR A 54 4.05 -3.10 -5.35
CA THR A 54 3.83 -3.49 -3.96
C THR A 54 2.40 -3.20 -3.53
N THR A 55 1.75 -4.21 -2.96
CA THR A 55 0.47 -4.13 -2.27
C THR A 55 0.70 -4.33 -0.78
N THR A 56 -0.20 -3.83 0.07
CA THR A 56 -0.15 -3.91 1.54
C THR A 56 1.02 -3.22 2.26
N VAL A 57 1.96 -2.62 1.52
CA VAL A 57 3.12 -1.87 2.06
C VAL A 57 3.36 -0.55 1.30
N PRO A 58 2.46 0.44 1.43
CA PRO A 58 2.61 1.72 0.73
C PRO A 58 3.88 2.51 1.11
N GLN A 59 4.58 2.13 2.18
CA GLN A 59 5.88 2.68 2.58
C GLN A 59 6.96 2.51 1.51
N TYR A 60 6.81 1.56 0.58
CA TYR A 60 7.73 1.43 -0.55
C TYR A 60 7.79 2.71 -1.40
N TRP A 61 6.67 3.43 -1.57
CA TRP A 61 6.65 4.72 -2.25
C TRP A 61 7.53 5.77 -1.55
N VAL A 62 7.64 5.69 -0.23
CA VAL A 62 8.51 6.59 0.53
C VAL A 62 9.98 6.23 0.30
N LEU A 63 10.33 4.94 0.30
CA LEU A 63 11.68 4.50 -0.08
C LEU A 63 12.05 4.99 -1.48
N LEU A 64 11.17 4.82 -2.47
CA LEU A 64 11.40 5.35 -3.82
C LEU A 64 11.58 6.87 -3.83
N ARG A 65 10.81 7.61 -3.02
CA ARG A 65 10.97 9.05 -2.89
C ARG A 65 12.35 9.43 -2.36
N PHE A 66 12.83 8.76 -1.31
CA PHE A 66 14.17 8.97 -0.76
C PHE A 66 15.27 8.66 -1.78
N MET A 67 15.13 7.55 -2.51
CA MET A 67 16.09 7.17 -3.57
C MET A 67 16.11 8.22 -4.69
N TYR A 68 14.94 8.69 -5.13
CA TYR A 68 14.82 9.75 -6.13
C TYR A 68 15.49 11.06 -5.69
N GLU A 69 15.29 11.48 -4.43
CA GLU A 69 15.91 12.69 -3.86
C GLU A 69 17.44 12.59 -3.80
N LYS A 70 17.99 11.37 -3.78
CA LYS A 70 19.43 11.09 -3.85
C LYS A 70 19.95 10.87 -5.28
N SER A 71 19.12 11.13 -6.30
CA SER A 71 19.44 10.88 -7.71
C SER A 71 19.71 9.41 -8.06
N ASN A 72 19.21 8.48 -7.24
CA ASN A 72 19.26 7.05 -7.54
C ASN A 72 18.14 6.65 -8.52
N TYR A 73 18.31 5.49 -9.16
CA TYR A 73 17.28 4.93 -10.04
C TYR A 73 15.97 4.71 -9.28
N VAL A 74 14.86 5.07 -9.91
CA VAL A 74 13.52 4.65 -9.49
C VAL A 74 12.73 4.09 -10.67
N PRO A 75 11.85 3.10 -10.45
CA PRO A 75 11.01 2.57 -11.51
C PRO A 75 10.17 3.65 -12.21
N LYS A 76 9.98 3.54 -13.52
CA LYS A 76 9.24 4.54 -14.33
C LYS A 76 7.80 4.75 -13.87
N TYR A 77 7.17 3.77 -13.22
CA TYR A 77 5.82 3.91 -12.69
C TYR A 77 5.75 4.90 -11.51
N PHE A 78 6.87 5.20 -10.85
CA PHE A 78 6.92 6.09 -9.68
C PHE A 78 6.37 7.49 -9.96
N SER A 79 6.49 7.99 -11.20
CA SER A 79 5.93 9.29 -11.61
C SER A 79 4.62 9.18 -12.40
N LYS A 80 4.14 7.96 -12.67
CA LYS A 80 3.01 7.71 -13.59
C LYS A 80 1.78 7.09 -12.93
N VAL A 81 1.98 6.40 -11.81
CA VAL A 81 0.92 5.65 -11.13
C VAL A 81 0.52 6.35 -9.84
N PHE A 82 -0.77 6.30 -9.52
CA PHE A 82 -1.30 6.85 -8.28
C PHE A 82 -0.66 6.14 -7.06
N PRO A 83 -0.03 6.87 -6.13
CA PRO A 83 0.83 6.27 -5.12
C PRO A 83 0.07 5.79 -3.87
N GLY A 84 0.75 4.94 -3.10
CA GLY A 84 0.34 4.54 -1.76
C GLY A 84 -0.92 3.68 -1.71
N CYS A 85 -1.71 3.82 -0.65
CA CYS A 85 -2.99 3.14 -0.51
C CYS A 85 -4.02 3.71 -1.51
N ARG A 86 -4.71 2.83 -2.23
CA ARG A 86 -5.62 3.16 -3.34
C ARG A 86 -7.11 3.00 -3.02
N ALA A 87 -7.40 2.53 -1.81
CA ALA A 87 -8.75 2.28 -1.35
C ALA A 87 -9.64 3.52 -1.47
N VAL A 88 -10.75 3.39 -2.19
CA VAL A 88 -11.77 4.43 -2.46
C VAL A 88 -11.29 5.59 -3.34
N LEU A 89 -9.99 5.70 -3.63
CA LEU A 89 -9.43 6.79 -4.45
C LEU A 89 -9.51 6.46 -5.95
N ASP A 90 -8.93 5.34 -6.35
CA ASP A 90 -8.96 4.83 -7.73
C ASP A 90 -9.32 3.32 -7.77
N PHE A 91 -9.73 2.77 -6.63
CA PHE A 91 -10.01 1.34 -6.47
C PHE A 91 -11.06 1.04 -5.39
N VAL A 92 -12.01 0.17 -5.70
CA VAL A 92 -12.92 -0.49 -4.76
C VAL A 92 -13.08 -1.96 -5.13
N TYR A 93 -13.53 -2.78 -4.18
CA TYR A 93 -13.85 -4.19 -4.41
C TYR A 93 -15.37 -4.40 -4.34
N VAL A 94 -15.95 -5.03 -5.36
CA VAL A 94 -17.38 -5.35 -5.41
C VAL A 94 -17.53 -6.86 -5.44
N THR A 95 -18.31 -7.40 -4.51
CA THR A 95 -18.60 -8.85 -4.46
C THR A 95 -19.66 -9.23 -5.50
N SER A 96 -19.79 -10.53 -5.77
CA SER A 96 -20.88 -11.06 -6.60
C SER A 96 -22.28 -10.77 -6.04
N SER A 97 -22.41 -10.52 -4.73
CA SER A 97 -23.68 -10.15 -4.09
C SER A 97 -24.01 -8.66 -4.21
N GLY A 98 -23.10 -7.84 -4.75
CA GLY A 98 -23.24 -6.39 -4.89
C GLY A 98 -22.70 -5.58 -3.70
N GLU A 99 -22.03 -6.21 -2.72
CA GLU A 99 -21.42 -5.47 -1.59
C GLU A 99 -20.15 -4.77 -2.05
N VAL A 100 -20.00 -3.50 -1.67
CA VAL A 100 -18.84 -2.66 -2.00
C VAL A 100 -17.94 -2.52 -0.79
N TYR A 101 -16.65 -2.80 -0.96
CA TYR A 101 -15.61 -2.67 0.06
C TYR A 101 -14.51 -1.71 -0.39
N PRO A 102 -13.82 -1.04 0.54
CA PRO A 102 -12.74 -0.13 0.19
C PRO A 102 -11.52 -0.86 -0.39
N CYS A 103 -11.31 -2.13 -0.01
CA CYS A 103 -10.26 -3.01 -0.49
C CYS A 103 -10.64 -4.46 -0.16
N PRO A 104 -10.24 -5.48 -0.96
CA PRO A 104 -10.60 -6.88 -0.68
C PRO A 104 -10.09 -7.40 0.67
N LEU A 105 -9.10 -6.72 1.28
CA LEU A 105 -8.55 -7.08 2.59
C LEU A 105 -9.28 -6.42 3.76
N ILE A 106 -10.15 -5.43 3.51
CA ILE A 106 -10.85 -4.70 4.57
C ILE A 106 -12.28 -5.24 4.66
N GLN A 107 -12.60 -5.87 5.79
CA GLN A 107 -13.90 -6.50 6.05
C GLN A 107 -14.90 -5.49 6.66
N ASP A 108 -15.03 -4.33 6.03
CA ASP A 108 -15.97 -3.27 6.43
C ASP A 108 -16.68 -2.74 5.16
N SER A 109 -17.93 -3.17 4.97
CA SER A 109 -18.72 -2.80 3.78
C SER A 109 -19.00 -1.30 3.77
N LEU A 110 -18.85 -0.69 2.60
CA LEU A 110 -19.24 0.69 2.30
C LEU A 110 -20.73 0.81 1.96
N GLY A 111 -21.37 -0.29 1.57
CA GLY A 111 -22.77 -0.35 1.17
C GLY A 111 -23.03 -1.35 0.04
N SER A 112 -24.31 -1.56 -0.27
CA SER A 112 -24.75 -2.51 -1.30
C SER A 112 -25.25 -1.79 -2.56
N LEU A 113 -24.82 -2.26 -3.73
CA LEU A 113 -25.31 -1.77 -5.03
C LEU A 113 -26.76 -2.12 -5.32
N LYS A 114 -27.37 -2.98 -4.49
CA LYS A 114 -28.81 -3.29 -4.52
C LYS A 114 -29.66 -2.15 -3.95
N GLU A 115 -29.07 -1.35 -3.07
CA GLU A 115 -29.76 -0.29 -2.32
C GLU A 115 -29.33 1.10 -2.78
N PHE A 116 -28.06 1.28 -3.13
CA PHE A 116 -27.48 2.59 -3.44
C PHE A 116 -26.69 2.56 -4.74
N SER A 117 -26.62 3.69 -5.45
CA SER A 117 -25.69 3.81 -6.58
C SER A 117 -24.23 3.80 -6.09
N LEU A 118 -23.29 3.39 -6.94
CA LEU A 118 -21.86 3.45 -6.60
C LEU A 118 -21.43 4.87 -6.20
N LYS A 119 -21.99 5.90 -6.85
CA LYS A 119 -21.70 7.31 -6.54
C LYS A 119 -22.13 7.67 -5.12
N ASP A 120 -23.29 7.20 -4.66
CA ASP A 120 -23.80 7.46 -3.32
C ASP A 120 -22.92 6.79 -2.27
N ILE A 121 -22.55 5.52 -2.51
CA ILE A 121 -21.65 4.75 -1.65
C ILE A 121 -20.31 5.46 -1.49
N LEU A 122 -19.69 5.89 -2.60
CA LEU A 122 -18.40 6.60 -2.60
C LEU A 122 -18.48 8.00 -1.98
N SER A 123 -19.67 8.61 -1.95
CA SER A 123 -19.90 9.93 -1.33
C SER A 123 -20.15 9.84 0.19
N SER A 124 -20.33 8.63 0.73
CA SER A 124 -20.59 8.40 2.15
C SER A 124 -19.42 8.81 3.05
N ASN A 125 -19.72 9.12 4.32
CA ASN A 125 -18.68 9.43 5.32
C ASN A 125 -17.72 8.25 5.54
N LYS A 126 -18.21 7.01 5.46
CA LYS A 126 -17.37 5.81 5.59
C LYS A 126 -16.38 5.71 4.42
N ALA A 127 -16.84 5.89 3.19
CA ALA A 127 -15.96 5.91 2.01
C ALA A 127 -14.90 7.03 2.12
N LYS A 128 -15.31 8.25 2.49
CA LYS A 128 -14.40 9.38 2.71
C LYS A 128 -13.34 9.10 3.78
N LEU A 129 -13.69 8.39 4.84
CA LEU A 129 -12.74 7.96 5.87
C LEU A 129 -11.66 7.06 5.26
N TYR A 130 -12.04 6.04 4.48
CA TYR A 130 -11.09 5.14 3.82
C TYR A 130 -10.29 5.80 2.68
N ALA A 131 -10.82 6.84 2.04
CA ALA A 131 -10.08 7.64 1.05
C ALA A 131 -9.05 8.57 1.73
N SER A 132 -9.26 8.92 3.00
CA SER A 132 -8.43 9.92 3.68
C SER A 132 -6.97 9.45 3.86
N ARG A 133 -6.04 10.35 3.52
CA ARG A 133 -4.61 10.22 3.84
C ARG A 133 -4.32 10.41 5.34
N ASP A 134 -5.30 10.94 6.08
CA ASP A 134 -5.24 11.21 7.53
C ASP A 134 -5.88 10.10 8.38
N TYR A 135 -6.20 8.96 7.77
CA TYR A 135 -6.86 7.82 8.43
C TYR A 135 -6.16 7.38 9.72
N PHE A 136 -4.82 7.29 9.69
CA PHE A 136 -4.03 7.01 10.89
C PHE A 136 -3.63 8.33 11.56
N LYS A 137 -3.71 8.40 12.89
CA LYS A 137 -3.32 9.58 13.68
C LYS A 137 -1.90 10.04 13.35
N VAL A 138 -0.95 9.12 13.19
CA VAL A 138 0.45 9.43 12.83
C VAL A 138 0.60 10.03 11.43
N CYS A 139 -0.34 9.79 10.51
CA CYS A 139 -0.27 10.30 9.15
C CYS A 139 -0.69 11.78 9.07
N LYS A 140 -1.48 12.29 10.02
CA LYS A 140 -1.98 13.68 10.02
C LYS A 140 -0.89 14.72 9.90
N THR A 141 0.24 14.49 10.57
CA THR A 141 1.42 15.36 10.59
C THR A 141 2.58 14.83 9.75
N CYS A 142 2.38 13.73 9.01
CA CYS A 142 3.45 13.09 8.24
C CYS A 142 3.62 13.75 6.87
N LYS A 143 4.84 14.23 6.57
CA LYS A 143 5.17 14.84 5.27
C LYS A 143 5.02 13.90 4.06
N TYR A 144 4.97 12.59 4.27
CA TYR A 144 4.84 11.58 3.20
C TYR A 144 3.41 11.04 3.03
N LYS A 145 2.41 11.63 3.70
CA LYS A 145 1.05 11.09 3.71
C LYS A 145 0.42 10.97 2.32
N GLU A 146 0.71 11.92 1.42
CA GLU A 146 0.13 11.96 0.07
C GLU A 146 0.60 10.80 -0.84
N ILE A 147 1.82 10.29 -0.62
CA ILE A 147 2.40 9.19 -1.41
C ILE A 147 2.28 7.82 -0.73
N CYS A 148 1.81 7.77 0.52
CA CYS A 148 1.75 6.54 1.31
C CYS A 148 0.39 6.37 1.99
N GLY A 149 0.09 7.17 3.02
CA GLY A 149 -1.16 7.15 3.78
C GLY A 149 -1.44 5.87 4.60
N GLY A 150 -0.45 4.96 4.68
CA GLY A 150 -0.53 3.69 5.42
C GLY A 150 -1.47 2.65 4.79
N CYS A 151 -1.23 1.37 5.07
CA CYS A 151 -2.13 0.29 4.64
C CYS A 151 -3.30 0.16 5.62
N LYS A 152 -4.50 0.51 5.18
CA LYS A 152 -5.73 0.50 6.00
C LYS A 152 -6.24 -0.90 6.37
N ALA A 153 -5.70 -1.94 5.74
CA ALA A 153 -6.00 -3.34 6.07
C ALA A 153 -5.19 -3.87 7.26
N ARG A 154 -4.09 -3.21 7.63
CA ARG A 154 -3.27 -3.62 8.78
C ARG A 154 -3.92 -3.14 10.08
N LYS A 155 -3.91 -4.00 11.09
CA LYS A 155 -4.39 -3.67 12.45
C LYS A 155 -3.46 -2.66 13.12
N ASP A 156 -2.15 -2.88 12.97
CA ASP A 156 -1.12 -2.08 13.63
C ASP A 156 -0.47 -1.08 12.66
N VAL A 157 -0.18 0.09 13.20
CA VAL A 157 0.51 1.16 12.46
C VAL A 157 2.01 0.84 12.40
N LEU A 158 2.56 0.78 11.19
CA LEU A 158 3.98 0.48 10.96
C LEU A 158 4.91 1.68 11.18
N CYS A 159 4.37 2.90 11.10
CA CYS A 159 5.12 4.15 11.25
C CYS A 159 5.04 4.65 12.71
N PRO A 160 6.06 5.37 13.22
CA PRO A 160 7.17 5.98 12.47
C PRO A 160 8.34 5.05 12.16
N TYR A 161 8.43 3.89 12.82
CA TYR A 161 9.55 2.94 12.71
C TYR A 161 10.07 2.72 11.27
N LEU A 162 9.19 2.38 10.32
CA LEU A 162 9.62 2.14 8.94
C LEU A 162 10.18 3.39 8.26
N LEU A 163 9.65 4.58 8.54
CA LEU A 163 10.14 5.82 7.95
C LEU A 163 11.54 6.17 8.47
N GLU A 164 11.75 5.99 9.76
CA GLU A 164 13.06 6.20 10.41
C GLU A 164 14.08 5.19 9.87
N GLY A 165 13.71 3.91 9.80
CA GLY A 165 14.56 2.85 9.24
C GLY A 165 14.92 3.08 7.77
N ILE A 166 13.97 3.52 6.94
CA ILE A 166 14.23 3.90 5.54
C ILE A 166 15.22 5.07 5.49
N ASN A 167 14.95 6.15 6.23
CA ASN A 167 15.79 7.34 6.22
C ASN A 167 17.21 7.03 6.68
N LEU A 168 17.38 6.24 7.74
CA LEU A 168 18.70 5.81 8.22
C LEU A 168 19.42 5.05 7.11
N ARG A 169 18.86 3.93 6.64
CA ARG A 169 19.53 3.06 5.66
C ARG A 169 19.85 3.77 4.34
N VAL A 170 18.99 4.67 3.85
CA VAL A 170 19.27 5.44 2.63
C VAL A 170 20.42 6.44 2.81
N ASN A 171 20.58 7.04 3.98
CA ASN A 171 21.67 8.02 4.21
C ASN A 171 23.04 7.36 4.42
N TYR A 172 23.10 6.03 4.59
CA TYR A 172 24.34 5.25 4.66
C TYR A 172 24.67 4.54 3.33
N VAL A 173 23.92 4.80 2.26
CA VAL A 173 24.13 4.30 0.89
C VAL A 173 24.46 5.47 -0.02
#